data_AF-A0A5C3M0E5-F1
#
_entry.id   AF-A0A5C3M0E5-F1
#
_cell.length_a   1.000
_cell.length_b   1.000
_cell.length_c   1.000
_cell.angle_alpha   90.00
_cell.angle_beta   90.00
_cell.angle_gamma   90.00
#
_symmetry.space_group_name_H-M   'P 1'
#
loop_
_entity.id
_entity.type
_entity.pdbx_description
1 polymer ?
#
loop_
_entity_poly.entity_id
_entity_poly.type
_entity_poly.pdbx_seq_one_letter_code
_entity_poly.pdbx_strand_id
1 'polypeptide(L)'
;MSIISRIWNAVRNPVRYVGRDLEGNRFYEAPSSTDDPRRTKRTIQYRDQEEVWKYIGGGKRLPIQWSSWLTHTRPYPPSLEELQADLARQHRVLMNAAMIEARDEEERKQALQLRNADRERLQAPPPEPIQAQVKLEALSTHDAEALPSPPPPNAQLESAKEQEQPKSPWKHNIDPEPESWTPRARRRGQ
;
A
#
# COMPACT_ATOMS: atom_id res chain seq x y z
N MET A 1 -48.14 3.69 28.18
CA MET A 1 -47.33 4.36 27.13
C MET A 1 -48.15 4.44 25.85
N SER A 2 -48.70 5.61 25.55
CA SER A 2 -49.83 5.76 24.62
C SER A 2 -49.44 5.62 23.15
N ILE A 3 -50.22 4.84 22.38
CA ILE A 3 -50.02 4.59 20.94
C ILE A 3 -50.24 5.87 20.12
N ILE A 4 -51.10 6.77 20.62
CA ILE A 4 -51.48 8.03 19.97
C ILE A 4 -50.28 9.00 19.87
N SER A 5 -49.45 9.08 20.91
CA SER A 5 -48.28 9.97 20.89
C SER A 5 -47.20 9.49 19.93
N ARG A 6 -47.09 8.17 19.69
CA ARG A 6 -46.18 7.60 18.68
C ARG A 6 -46.63 7.95 17.26
N ILE A 7 -47.92 7.89 16.98
CA ILE A 7 -48.50 8.26 15.68
C ILE A 7 -48.29 9.76 15.43
N TRP A 8 -48.58 10.61 16.42
CA TRP A 8 -48.37 12.05 16.32
C TRP A 8 -46.90 12.42 16.07
N ASN A 9 -45.97 11.78 16.80
CA ASN A 9 -44.54 11.96 16.58
C ASN A 9 -44.09 11.48 15.19
N ALA A 10 -44.60 10.35 14.69
CA ALA A 10 -44.25 9.85 13.35
C ALA A 10 -44.67 10.81 12.22
N VAL A 11 -45.81 11.51 12.39
CA VAL A 11 -46.28 12.52 11.44
C VAL A 11 -45.45 13.80 11.52
N ARG A 12 -45.10 14.25 12.73
CA ARG A 12 -44.31 15.48 12.94
C ARG A 12 -42.84 15.32 12.54
N ASN A 13 -42.31 14.11 12.68
CA ASN A 13 -40.89 13.78 12.51
C ASN A 13 -40.71 12.65 11.47
N PRO A 14 -40.88 12.93 10.17
CA PRO A 14 -40.82 11.90 9.14
C PRO A 14 -39.41 11.32 9.00
N VAL A 15 -39.34 10.00 8.81
CA VAL A 15 -38.11 9.29 8.47
C VAL A 15 -37.79 9.54 6.99
N ARG A 16 -36.64 10.14 6.71
CA ARG A 16 -36.19 10.48 5.37
C ARG A 16 -35.37 9.34 4.77
N TYR A 17 -35.71 8.92 3.56
CA TYR A 17 -34.84 8.05 2.75
C TYR A 17 -33.63 8.84 2.25
N VAL A 18 -32.44 8.29 2.48
CA VAL A 18 -31.16 8.95 2.15
C VAL A 18 -30.51 8.31 0.93
N GLY A 19 -30.49 6.98 0.85
CA GLY A 19 -29.85 6.29 -0.25
C GLY A 19 -29.76 4.78 -0.05
N ARG A 20 -29.05 4.13 -0.95
CA ARG A 20 -28.75 2.70 -0.91
C ARG A 20 -27.28 2.43 -1.17
N ASP A 21 -26.77 1.31 -0.69
CA ASP A 21 -25.46 0.81 -1.08
C ASP A 21 -25.53 -0.06 -2.35
N LEU A 22 -24.39 -0.65 -2.70
CA LEU A 22 -24.25 -1.57 -3.84
C LEU A 22 -24.92 -2.93 -3.60
N GLU A 23 -25.17 -3.29 -2.35
CA GLU A 23 -25.81 -4.55 -1.97
C GLU A 23 -27.35 -4.44 -1.93
N GLY A 24 -27.87 -3.21 -1.91
CA GLY A 24 -29.29 -2.91 -1.88
C GLY A 24 -29.83 -2.60 -0.47
N ASN A 25 -28.96 -2.44 0.53
CA ASN A 25 -29.35 -1.96 1.85
C ASN A 25 -29.80 -0.50 1.74
N ARG A 26 -30.87 -0.15 2.47
CA ARG A 26 -31.46 1.19 2.44
C ARG A 26 -31.12 1.95 3.70
N PHE A 27 -30.76 3.21 3.54
CA PHE A 27 -30.33 4.09 4.61
C PHE A 27 -31.32 5.21 4.82
N TYR A 28 -31.61 5.49 6.09
CA TYR A 28 -32.61 6.45 6.52
C TYR A 28 -32.07 7.38 7.60
N GLU A 29 -32.52 8.62 7.57
CA GLU A 29 -32.25 9.63 8.59
C GLU A 29 -33.57 10.11 9.18
N ALA A 30 -33.68 10.03 10.50
CA ALA A 30 -34.81 10.54 11.26
C ALA A 30 -34.33 11.71 12.14
N PRO A 31 -35.18 12.72 12.40
CA PRO A 31 -34.85 13.74 13.38
C PRO A 31 -34.68 13.12 14.78
N SER A 32 -34.01 13.84 15.67
CA SER A 32 -33.79 13.39 17.05
C SER A 32 -35.12 13.02 17.72
N SER A 33 -35.11 11.92 18.48
CA SER A 33 -36.24 11.56 19.36
C SER A 33 -36.19 12.32 20.68
N THR A 34 -35.07 12.98 20.98
CA THR A 34 -34.84 13.81 22.16
C THR A 34 -35.01 15.28 21.79
N ASP A 35 -35.21 16.14 22.79
CA ASP A 35 -35.40 17.59 22.60
C ASP A 35 -34.23 18.29 21.88
N ASP A 36 -33.02 17.71 21.91
CA ASP A 36 -31.86 18.23 21.17
C ASP A 36 -31.98 17.95 19.66
N PRO A 37 -32.18 18.97 18.80
CA PRO A 37 -32.35 18.80 17.36
C PRO A 37 -31.04 18.46 16.62
N ARG A 38 -29.89 18.59 17.28
CA ARG A 38 -28.57 18.43 16.62
C ARG A 38 -28.20 16.98 16.36
N ARG A 39 -28.85 16.03 17.03
CA ARG A 39 -28.52 14.60 16.94
C ARG A 39 -29.57 13.84 16.15
N THR A 40 -29.43 13.82 14.83
CA THR A 40 -30.28 12.97 13.98
C THR A 40 -30.02 11.49 14.28
N LYS A 41 -31.02 10.65 14.03
CA LYS A 41 -30.92 9.20 14.14
C LYS A 41 -30.74 8.62 12.74
N ARG A 42 -29.60 7.98 12.50
CA ARG A 42 -29.29 7.30 11.24
C ARG A 42 -29.52 5.80 11.40
N THR A 43 -30.28 5.21 10.48
CA THR A 43 -30.67 3.80 10.55
C THR A 43 -30.50 3.12 9.20
N ILE A 44 -30.26 1.81 9.25
CA ILE A 44 -30.14 0.94 8.09
C ILE A 44 -31.30 -0.06 8.08
N GLN A 45 -31.86 -0.27 6.90
CA GLN A 45 -32.75 -1.38 6.59
C GLN A 45 -32.02 -2.31 5.64
N TYR A 46 -31.67 -3.49 6.14
CA TYR A 46 -31.04 -4.54 5.34
C TYR A 46 -32.02 -5.05 4.29
N ARG A 47 -31.48 -5.59 3.19
CA ARG A 47 -32.31 -6.14 2.12
C ARG A 47 -33.02 -7.40 2.59
N ASP A 48 -32.27 -8.30 3.22
CA ASP A 48 -32.77 -9.59 3.71
C ASP A 48 -32.57 -9.70 5.24
N GLN A 49 -33.51 -10.33 5.95
CA GLN A 49 -33.45 -10.48 7.42
C GLN A 49 -32.22 -11.28 7.87
N GLU A 50 -31.77 -12.24 7.06
CA GLU A 50 -30.57 -13.04 7.32
C GLU A 50 -29.28 -12.21 7.34
N GLU A 51 -29.23 -11.11 6.59
CA GLU A 51 -28.07 -10.23 6.54
C GLU A 51 -27.84 -9.51 7.86
N VAL A 52 -28.91 -9.25 8.62
CA VAL A 52 -28.84 -8.70 9.96
C VAL A 52 -28.01 -9.62 10.86
N TRP A 53 -28.31 -10.92 10.84
CA TRP A 53 -27.59 -11.92 11.65
C TRP A 53 -26.14 -12.07 11.20
N LYS A 54 -25.88 -12.06 9.88
CA LYS A 54 -24.52 -12.10 9.33
C LYS A 54 -23.70 -10.87 9.72
N TYR A 55 -24.33 -9.69 9.77
CA TYR A 55 -23.70 -8.47 10.23
C TYR A 55 -23.36 -8.52 11.72
N ILE A 56 -24.33 -8.90 12.56
CA ILE A 56 -24.14 -9.02 14.02
C ILE A 56 -23.06 -10.07 14.34
N GLY A 57 -23.06 -11.19 13.63
CA GLY A 57 -22.05 -12.25 13.77
C GLY A 57 -20.69 -11.92 13.16
N GLY A 58 -20.51 -10.72 12.59
CA GLY A 58 -19.26 -10.27 11.99
C GLY A 58 -18.90 -10.92 10.65
N GLY A 59 -19.76 -11.79 10.11
CA GLY A 59 -19.55 -12.48 8.83
C GLY A 59 -19.77 -11.58 7.61
N LYS A 60 -20.46 -10.45 7.77
CA LYS A 60 -20.64 -9.44 6.71
C LYS A 60 -20.41 -8.04 7.28
N ARG A 61 -19.70 -7.18 6.55
CA ARG A 61 -19.46 -5.79 6.96
C ARG A 61 -20.04 -4.83 5.93
N LEU A 62 -20.63 -3.75 6.42
CA LEU A 62 -21.10 -2.66 5.57
C LEU A 62 -19.92 -1.92 4.94
N PRO A 63 -20.12 -1.25 3.79
CA PRO A 63 -19.13 -0.33 3.24
C PRO A 63 -18.72 0.72 4.28
N ILE A 64 -17.42 1.00 4.37
CA ILE A 64 -16.83 1.85 5.41
C ILE A 64 -17.38 3.28 5.37
N GLN A 65 -17.74 3.77 4.18
CA GLN A 65 -18.31 5.10 4.01
C GLN A 65 -19.71 5.18 4.64
N TRP A 66 -20.52 4.12 4.49
CA TRP A 66 -21.83 4.02 5.11
C TRP A 66 -21.72 3.83 6.62
N SER A 67 -20.78 3.01 7.11
CA SER A 67 -20.58 2.85 8.56
C SER A 67 -20.14 4.18 9.20
N SER A 68 -19.24 4.92 8.55
CA SER A 68 -18.79 6.26 8.98
C SER A 68 -19.91 7.30 8.98
N TRP A 69 -20.85 7.20 8.03
CA TRP A 69 -22.05 8.02 8.02
C TRP A 69 -23.00 7.62 9.17
N LEU A 70 -23.25 6.32 9.40
CA LEU A 70 -24.09 5.85 10.52
C LEU A 70 -23.53 6.28 11.89
N THR A 71 -22.21 6.29 12.07
CA THR A 71 -21.55 6.74 13.31
C THR A 71 -21.44 8.26 13.46
N HIS A 72 -21.99 9.03 12.50
CA HIS A 72 -21.90 10.50 12.46
C HIS A 72 -20.48 11.04 12.35
N THR A 73 -19.50 10.19 11.98
CA THR A 73 -18.15 10.63 11.67
C THR A 73 -18.13 11.40 10.34
N ARG A 74 -18.99 11.01 9.40
CA ARG A 74 -19.19 11.70 8.11
C ARG A 74 -20.51 12.48 8.11
N PRO A 75 -20.52 13.77 7.72
CA PRO A 75 -21.76 14.57 7.68
C PRO A 75 -22.68 14.13 6.54
N TYR A 76 -22.14 13.95 5.33
CA TYR A 76 -22.89 13.63 4.13
C TYR A 76 -22.91 12.12 3.84
N PRO A 77 -23.99 11.58 3.24
CA PRO A 77 -24.02 10.18 2.80
C PRO A 77 -23.08 9.95 1.61
N PRO A 78 -22.53 8.74 1.44
CA PRO A 78 -21.71 8.41 0.28
C PRO A 78 -22.56 8.32 -1.00
N SER A 79 -21.93 8.60 -2.15
CA SER A 79 -22.55 8.39 -3.47
C SER A 79 -22.31 6.97 -3.97
N LEU A 80 -23.14 6.49 -4.91
CA LEU A 80 -22.93 5.15 -5.51
C LEU A 80 -21.61 5.06 -6.28
N GLU A 81 -21.24 6.13 -6.98
CA GLU A 81 -19.97 6.22 -7.71
C GLU A 81 -18.76 6.15 -6.77
N GLU A 82 -18.84 6.82 -5.61
CA GLU A 82 -17.80 6.76 -4.58
C GLU A 82 -17.60 5.32 -4.08
N LEU A 83 -18.69 4.58 -3.85
CA LEU A 83 -18.63 3.17 -3.43
C LEU A 83 -18.01 2.28 -4.51
N GLN A 84 -18.34 2.49 -5.78
CA GLN A 84 -17.77 1.74 -6.90
C GLN A 84 -16.28 2.02 -7.07
N ALA A 85 -15.89 3.29 -6.99
CA ALA A 85 -14.49 3.70 -7.05
C ALA A 85 -13.67 3.09 -5.89
N ASP A 86 -14.27 3.01 -4.71
CA ASP A 86 -13.65 2.38 -3.54
C ASP A 86 -13.41 0.89 -3.74
N LEU A 87 -14.41 0.15 -4.25
CA LEU A 87 -14.25 -1.26 -4.60
C LEU A 87 -13.15 -1.46 -5.64
N ALA A 88 -13.15 -0.65 -6.71
CA ALA A 88 -12.10 -0.72 -7.73
C ALA A 88 -10.71 -0.45 -7.14
N ARG A 89 -10.60 0.48 -6.18
CA ARG A 89 -9.36 0.74 -5.45
C ARG A 89 -8.94 -0.47 -4.61
N GLN A 90 -9.86 -1.07 -3.85
CA GLN A 90 -9.58 -2.25 -3.05
C GLN A 90 -9.07 -3.41 -3.91
N HIS A 91 -9.69 -3.66 -5.07
CA HIS A 91 -9.22 -4.67 -6.02
C HIS A 91 -7.79 -4.40 -6.50
N ARG A 92 -7.47 -3.16 -6.89
CA ARG A 92 -6.11 -2.79 -7.30
C ARG A 92 -5.09 -3.01 -6.19
N VAL A 93 -5.42 -2.64 -4.95
CA VAL A 93 -4.55 -2.82 -3.79
C VAL A 93 -4.29 -4.31 -3.55
N LEU A 94 -5.32 -5.15 -3.61
CA LEU A 94 -5.17 -6.60 -3.45
C LEU A 94 -4.28 -7.20 -4.54
N MET A 95 -4.46 -6.79 -5.80
CA MET A 95 -3.59 -7.25 -6.89
C MET A 95 -2.13 -6.82 -6.69
N ASN A 96 -1.91 -5.56 -6.31
CA ASN A 96 -0.56 -5.07 -6.04
C ASN A 96 0.09 -5.78 -4.85
N ALA A 97 -0.68 -6.03 -3.78
CA ALA A 97 -0.20 -6.76 -2.62
C ALA A 97 0.22 -8.19 -3.01
N ALA A 98 -0.58 -8.89 -3.83
CA ALA A 98 -0.25 -10.22 -4.31
C ALA A 98 1.04 -10.24 -5.17
N MET A 99 1.26 -9.22 -6.00
CA MET A 99 2.50 -9.10 -6.78
C MET A 99 3.73 -8.88 -5.90
N ILE A 100 3.61 -8.05 -4.86
CA ILE A 100 4.70 -7.81 -3.91
C ILE A 100 4.99 -9.08 -3.12
N GLU A 101 3.96 -9.77 -2.63
CA GLU A 101 4.12 -11.01 -1.88
C GLU A 101 4.82 -12.10 -2.71
N ALA A 102 4.46 -12.26 -3.99
CA ALA A 102 5.14 -13.19 -4.88
C ALA A 102 6.63 -12.85 -5.06
N ARG A 103 6.95 -11.57 -5.24
CA ARG A 103 8.34 -11.11 -5.35
C ARG A 103 9.12 -11.34 -4.04
N ASP A 104 8.52 -11.00 -2.91
CA ASP A 104 9.14 -11.17 -1.59
C ASP A 104 9.40 -12.66 -1.29
N GLU A 105 8.53 -13.56 -1.75
CA GLU A 105 8.74 -15.00 -1.65
C GLU A 105 9.91 -15.50 -2.51
N GLU A 106 10.04 -15.01 -3.74
CA GLU A 106 11.16 -15.34 -4.62
C GLU A 106 12.49 -14.84 -4.05
N GLU A 107 12.55 -13.59 -3.62
CA GLU A 107 13.73 -13.01 -2.97
C GLU A 107 14.10 -13.77 -1.69
N ARG A 108 13.11 -14.16 -0.88
CA ARG A 108 13.32 -15.00 0.32
C ARG A 108 13.87 -16.37 -0.03
N LYS A 109 13.37 -17.03 -1.09
CA LYS A 109 13.90 -18.32 -1.56
C LYS A 109 15.34 -18.20 -2.04
N GLN A 110 15.66 -17.16 -2.82
CA GLN A 110 17.02 -16.91 -3.30
C GLN A 110 17.99 -16.62 -2.13
N ALA A 111 17.58 -15.80 -1.16
CA ALA A 111 18.39 -15.51 0.02
C ALA A 111 18.67 -16.76 0.86
N LEU A 112 17.67 -17.65 1.02
CA LEU A 112 17.86 -18.94 1.68
C LEU A 112 18.82 -19.85 0.92
N GLN A 113 18.74 -19.89 -0.42
CA GLN A 113 19.67 -20.66 -1.25
C GLN A 113 21.11 -20.15 -1.11
N LEU A 114 21.33 -18.84 -1.20
CA LEU A 114 22.65 -18.24 -1.01
C LEU A 114 23.22 -18.54 0.38
N ARG A 115 22.42 -18.37 1.42
CA ARG A 115 22.81 -18.69 2.80
C ARG A 115 23.17 -20.17 2.98
N ASN A 116 22.42 -21.06 2.35
CA ASN A 116 22.71 -22.50 2.40
C ASN A 116 24.00 -22.82 1.65
N ALA A 117 24.22 -22.23 0.47
CA ALA A 117 25.44 -22.40 -0.31
C ALA A 117 26.67 -21.88 0.46
N ASP A 118 26.57 -20.73 1.13
CA ASP A 118 27.64 -20.20 1.98
C ASP A 118 27.94 -21.16 3.16
N ARG A 119 26.90 -21.73 3.78
CA ARG A 119 27.06 -22.71 4.85
C ARG A 119 27.76 -23.99 4.37
N GLU A 120 27.40 -24.49 3.20
CA GLU A 120 28.04 -25.66 2.58
C GLU A 120 29.52 -25.38 2.26
N ARG A 121 29.85 -24.20 1.73
CA ARG A 121 31.24 -23.79 1.48
C ARG A 121 32.08 -23.75 2.77
N LEU A 122 31.51 -23.25 3.86
CA LEU A 122 32.19 -23.20 5.17
C LEU A 122 32.35 -24.59 5.82
N GLN A 123 31.51 -25.56 5.46
CA GLN A 123 31.57 -26.95 5.97
C GLN A 123 32.35 -27.90 5.05
N ALA A 124 32.72 -27.47 3.84
CA ALA A 124 33.51 -28.28 2.92
C ALA A 124 34.91 -28.55 3.52
N PRO A 125 35.41 -29.80 3.51
CA PRO A 125 36.76 -30.09 3.92
C PRO A 125 37.75 -29.32 3.02
N PRO A 126 38.87 -28.81 3.56
CA PRO A 126 39.86 -28.09 2.77
C PRO A 126 40.32 -28.97 1.59
N PRO A 127 40.45 -28.42 0.37
CA PRO A 127 40.98 -29.18 -0.73
C PRO A 127 42.39 -29.65 -0.35
N GLU A 128 42.61 -30.97 -0.37
CA GLU A 128 43.95 -31.53 -0.18
C GLU A 128 44.92 -30.88 -1.18
N PRO A 129 46.14 -30.53 -0.76
CA PRO A 129 47.07 -29.81 -1.61
C PRO A 129 47.50 -30.70 -2.78
N ILE A 130 46.88 -30.50 -3.94
CA ILE A 130 47.39 -30.99 -5.21
C ILE A 130 48.69 -30.23 -5.48
N GLN A 131 49.81 -30.93 -5.35
CA GLN A 131 51.16 -30.43 -5.56
C GLN A 131 51.28 -29.84 -6.97
N ALA A 132 51.24 -28.52 -7.07
CA ALA A 132 51.55 -27.80 -8.30
C ALA A 132 53.07 -27.90 -8.55
N GLN A 133 53.47 -28.90 -9.33
CA GLN A 133 54.83 -28.95 -9.88
C GLN A 133 54.94 -27.90 -11.00
N VAL A 134 55.54 -26.78 -10.65
CA VAL A 134 55.99 -25.74 -11.58
C VAL A 134 57.18 -26.29 -12.37
N LYS A 135 56.97 -26.64 -13.65
CA LYS A 135 58.05 -26.88 -14.60
C LYS A 135 58.43 -25.55 -15.25
N LEU A 136 59.53 -24.96 -14.80
CA LEU A 136 60.11 -23.72 -15.33
C LEU A 136 61.41 -24.06 -16.06
N GLU A 137 61.33 -24.32 -17.36
CA GLU A 137 62.42 -24.40 -18.35
C GLU A 137 61.78 -23.94 -19.69
N ALA A 138 62.28 -22.98 -20.47
CA ALA A 138 63.60 -22.40 -20.57
C ALA A 138 63.52 -20.97 -21.17
N LEU A 139 64.51 -20.14 -20.82
CA LEU A 139 64.87 -18.93 -21.55
C LEU A 139 65.77 -19.28 -22.75
N SER A 140 65.42 -18.82 -23.95
CA SER A 140 66.35 -18.24 -24.95
C SER A 140 65.52 -17.55 -26.04
N THR A 141 65.51 -16.22 -26.08
CA THR A 141 66.43 -15.33 -26.84
C THR A 141 66.04 -15.21 -28.31
N HIS A 142 65.69 -13.98 -28.71
CA HIS A 142 65.82 -13.30 -30.02
C HIS A 142 64.65 -12.32 -30.15
N ASP A 143 64.77 -11.06 -30.55
CA ASP A 143 65.85 -10.08 -30.61
C ASP A 143 65.13 -8.73 -30.70
N ALA A 144 65.81 -7.66 -30.30
CA ALA A 144 65.28 -6.30 -30.28
C ALA A 144 65.09 -5.72 -31.68
N GLU A 145 63.96 -5.05 -31.95
CA GLU A 145 63.93 -4.02 -32.98
C GLU A 145 62.93 -2.88 -32.65
N ALA A 146 63.54 -1.73 -32.36
CA ALA A 146 63.15 -0.32 -32.52
C ALA A 146 61.67 0.12 -32.64
N LEU A 147 61.30 1.05 -31.74
CA LEU A 147 60.24 2.08 -31.91
C LEU A 147 60.56 3.02 -33.09
N PRO A 148 59.56 3.67 -33.72
CA PRO A 148 59.08 4.97 -33.22
C PRO A 148 57.55 5.20 -33.30
N SER A 149 57.06 5.98 -32.34
CA SER A 149 55.73 6.60 -32.24
C SER A 149 55.48 7.69 -33.31
N PRO A 150 54.19 8.02 -33.59
CA PRO A 150 53.80 9.42 -33.77
C PRO A 150 52.40 9.74 -33.14
N PRO A 151 51.87 10.99 -33.18
CA PRO A 151 51.48 11.81 -32.02
C PRO A 151 49.95 11.87 -31.76
N PRO A 152 49.46 12.55 -30.70
CA PRO A 152 48.04 12.65 -30.41
C PRO A 152 47.36 13.78 -31.21
N PRO A 153 46.12 13.61 -31.69
CA PRO A 153 45.28 14.74 -32.07
C PRO A 153 44.40 15.16 -30.89
N ASN A 154 44.57 16.41 -30.50
CA ASN A 154 43.78 17.13 -29.51
C ASN A 154 42.39 17.49 -30.07
N ALA A 155 41.39 17.47 -29.20
CA ALA A 155 40.14 18.23 -29.20
C ALA A 155 39.36 18.41 -30.52
N GLN A 156 38.20 17.75 -30.62
CA GLN A 156 36.97 18.41 -31.10
C GLN A 156 35.71 17.69 -30.57
N LEU A 157 35.08 18.40 -29.65
CA LEU A 157 33.68 18.43 -29.25
C LEU A 157 32.69 17.90 -30.31
N GLU A 158 32.05 16.75 -30.06
CA GLU A 158 30.75 16.43 -30.66
C GLU A 158 29.78 15.88 -29.62
N SER A 159 28.68 16.60 -29.50
CA SER A 159 27.56 16.44 -28.58
C SER A 159 26.83 15.11 -28.79
N ALA A 160 27.00 14.17 -27.86
CA ALA A 160 26.06 13.06 -27.67
C ALA A 160 25.15 13.39 -26.49
N LYS A 161 23.89 13.67 -26.83
CA LYS A 161 22.78 14.06 -25.95
C LYS A 161 22.51 12.95 -24.93
N GLU A 162 23.07 13.09 -23.73
CA GLU A 162 22.78 12.21 -22.61
C GLU A 162 21.33 12.43 -22.18
N GLN A 163 20.50 11.42 -22.45
CA GLN A 163 19.08 11.41 -22.14
C GLN A 163 18.92 11.48 -20.63
N GLU A 164 18.38 12.59 -20.13
CA GLU A 164 17.93 12.73 -18.76
C GLU A 164 16.91 11.61 -18.45
N GLN A 165 17.33 10.63 -17.65
CA GLN A 165 16.42 9.69 -17.04
C GLN A 165 15.41 10.46 -16.17
N PRO A 166 14.11 10.12 -16.20
CA PRO A 166 13.13 10.77 -15.35
C PRO A 166 13.51 10.55 -13.88
N LYS A 167 13.70 11.66 -13.15
CA LYS A 167 13.98 11.67 -11.71
C LYS A 167 12.87 10.87 -11.01
N SER A 168 13.21 9.71 -10.47
CA SER A 168 12.30 8.91 -9.65
C SER A 168 11.73 9.77 -8.51
N PRO A 169 10.41 9.80 -8.29
CA PRO A 169 9.78 10.61 -7.24
C PRO A 169 10.17 10.18 -5.81
N TRP A 170 10.95 9.10 -5.68
CA TRP A 170 11.38 8.51 -4.42
C TRP A 170 12.83 8.81 -4.03
N LYS A 171 13.55 9.63 -4.81
CA LYS A 171 14.87 10.16 -4.37
C LYS A 171 14.65 11.28 -3.36
N HIS A 172 14.40 10.92 -2.12
CA HIS A 172 14.56 11.83 -0.98
C HIS A 172 15.99 11.64 -0.46
N ASN A 173 16.78 12.71 -0.44
CA ASN A 173 18.03 12.73 0.33
C ASN A 173 17.62 12.70 1.80
N ILE A 174 17.51 11.49 2.34
CA ILE A 174 17.22 11.28 3.76
C ILE A 174 18.58 11.32 4.43
N ASP A 175 18.91 12.45 5.07
CA ASP A 175 19.93 12.46 6.09
C ASP A 175 19.54 11.39 7.13
N PRO A 176 20.44 10.47 7.53
CA PRO A 176 20.10 9.28 8.34
C PRO A 176 19.72 9.60 9.79
N GLU A 177 19.49 10.87 10.13
CA GLU A 177 19.12 11.29 11.47
C GLU A 177 17.60 11.14 11.67
N PRO A 178 17.15 10.40 12.71
CA PRO A 178 15.74 10.29 12.99
C PRO A 178 15.20 11.64 13.49
N GLU A 179 14.29 12.25 12.72
CA GLU A 179 13.56 13.43 13.18
C GLU A 179 12.86 13.11 14.52
N SER A 180 13.12 13.94 15.54
CA SER A 180 12.48 13.79 16.84
C SER A 180 10.97 14.07 16.73
N TRP A 181 10.17 13.03 16.93
CA TRP A 181 8.71 13.15 16.96
C TRP A 181 8.28 14.05 18.12
N THR A 182 7.77 15.25 17.81
CA THR A 182 7.23 16.17 18.81
C THR A 182 5.71 16.27 18.67
N PRO A 183 4.90 15.79 19.64
CA PRO A 183 3.45 15.88 19.54
C PRO A 183 2.99 17.33 19.63
N ARG A 184 2.37 17.85 18.56
CA ARG A 184 1.68 19.15 18.59
C ARG A 184 0.28 18.98 19.19
N ALA A 185 0.09 19.47 20.41
CA ALA A 185 -1.24 19.57 21.00
C ALA A 185 -2.11 20.55 20.19
N ARG A 186 -3.12 20.05 19.47
CA ARG A 186 -4.13 20.92 18.84
C ARG A 186 -5.02 21.52 19.93
N ARG A 187 -4.99 22.84 20.12
CA ARG A 187 -6.03 23.54 20.89
C ARG A 187 -7.36 23.44 20.12
N ARG A 188 -8.40 22.99 20.81
CA ARG A 188 -9.77 22.86 20.29
C ARG A 188 -10.60 24.01 20.88
N GLY A 189 -11.23 24.83 20.05
CA GLY A 189 -12.27 25.79 20.44
C GLY A 189 -11.83 27.26 20.49
N GLN A 190 -12.26 28.02 19.47
CA GLN A 190 -12.75 29.41 19.56
C GLN A 190 -14.10 29.40 18.83
#